data_AF-A0A6M8W0C9-F1
#
_entry.id   AF-A0A6M8W0C9-F1
#
_cell.length_a   1.000
_cell.length_b   1.000
_cell.length_c   1.000
_cell.angle_alpha   90.00
_cell.angle_beta   90.00
_cell.angle_gamma   90.00
#
_symmetry.space_group_name_H-M   'P 1'
#
loop_
_entity.id
_entity.type
_entity.pdbx_description
1 polymer ?
#
loop_
_entity_poly.entity_id
_entity_poly.type
_entity_poly.pdbx_seq_one_letter_code
_entity_poly.pdbx_strand_id
1 'polypeptide(L)'
;MSNNKTPIIYDFDPRNLPAEYLHAIGLVTAACAQTESVLQDLIGALLEIDNAKTIALTTHMSFPLKNDILRTLAEIEAPDIKELDKLDELLDAVKQALDKRNTIVHNAFAIHPDTREVFSLRAKARGSLQYDLKKIPVQEIEHDAATIYQAGVDIMSFMISRGLSPQLRTTPLRGSVKRGVKARKERNDT
;
A
#
# COMPACT_ATOMS: atom_id res chain seq x y z
N MET A 1 -48.38 -18.64 -2.98
CA MET A 1 -48.22 -17.28 -3.52
C MET A 1 -46.73 -17.01 -3.69
N SER A 2 -46.23 -17.11 -4.91
CA SER A 2 -44.82 -16.82 -5.24
C SER A 2 -44.62 -15.31 -5.11
N ASN A 3 -43.80 -14.89 -4.14
CA ASN A 3 -43.48 -13.49 -3.89
C ASN A 3 -42.48 -13.04 -4.95
N ASN A 4 -42.99 -12.62 -6.11
CA ASN A 4 -42.19 -12.25 -7.28
C ASN A 4 -41.56 -10.86 -7.04
N LYS A 5 -40.55 -10.80 -6.16
CA LYS A 5 -39.76 -9.57 -5.96
C LYS A 5 -38.89 -9.37 -7.21
N THR A 6 -39.10 -8.25 -7.89
CA THR A 6 -38.21 -7.78 -8.95
C THR A 6 -36.76 -7.78 -8.45
N PRO A 7 -35.80 -8.31 -9.21
CA PRO A 7 -34.41 -8.30 -8.79
C PRO A 7 -33.91 -6.86 -8.68
N ILE A 8 -33.26 -6.54 -7.56
CA ILE A 8 -32.60 -5.24 -7.37
C ILE A 8 -31.36 -5.21 -8.28
N ILE A 9 -31.29 -4.21 -9.15
CA ILE A 9 -30.16 -4.01 -10.06
C ILE A 9 -29.26 -2.92 -9.46
N TYR A 10 -28.07 -3.32 -9.02
CA TYR A 10 -27.07 -2.41 -8.48
C TYR A 10 -26.30 -1.70 -9.60
N ASP A 11 -25.91 -0.46 -9.36
CA ASP A 11 -25.04 0.30 -10.25
C ASP A 11 -23.56 0.12 -9.85
N PHE A 12 -22.77 -0.45 -10.75
CA PHE A 12 -21.34 -0.70 -10.57
C PHE A 12 -20.45 0.29 -11.35
N ASP A 13 -21.01 1.32 -11.97
CA ASP A 13 -20.21 2.33 -12.67
C ASP A 13 -19.46 3.21 -11.63
N PRO A 14 -18.12 3.15 -11.57
CA PRO A 14 -17.36 3.90 -10.57
C PRO A 14 -17.49 5.42 -10.74
N ARG A 15 -17.93 5.90 -11.91
CA ARG A 15 -18.17 7.33 -12.15
C ARG A 15 -19.42 7.85 -11.45
N ASN A 16 -20.32 6.95 -11.05
CA ASN A 16 -21.55 7.30 -10.34
C ASN A 16 -21.38 7.27 -8.82
N LEU A 17 -20.22 6.85 -8.31
CA LEU A 17 -19.90 6.91 -6.88
C LEU A 17 -19.98 8.36 -6.36
N PRO A 18 -20.54 8.58 -5.16
CA PRO A 18 -20.50 9.90 -4.54
C PRO A 18 -19.06 10.39 -4.38
N ALA A 19 -18.87 11.70 -4.52
CA ALA A 19 -17.54 12.31 -4.49
C ALA A 19 -16.78 12.03 -3.18
N GLU A 20 -17.48 11.96 -2.04
CA GLU A 20 -16.86 11.63 -0.76
C GLU A 20 -16.26 10.22 -0.73
N TYR A 21 -16.85 9.25 -1.43
CA TYR A 21 -16.30 7.89 -1.53
C TYR A 21 -15.04 7.86 -2.38
N LEU A 22 -15.05 8.54 -3.53
CA LEU A 22 -13.86 8.65 -4.39
C LEU A 22 -12.71 9.35 -3.65
N HIS A 23 -13.02 10.41 -2.91
CA HIS A 23 -12.07 11.10 -2.05
C HIS A 23 -11.49 10.18 -0.97
N ALA A 24 -12.33 9.45 -0.24
CA ALA A 24 -11.89 8.53 0.82
C ALA A 24 -11.02 7.38 0.27
N ILE A 25 -11.38 6.80 -0.88
CA ILE A 25 -10.58 5.76 -1.56
C ILE A 25 -9.22 6.34 -2.02
N GLY A 26 -9.21 7.57 -2.54
CA GLY A 26 -7.99 8.28 -2.89
C GLY A 26 -7.08 8.48 -1.67
N LEU A 27 -7.66 8.86 -0.53
CA LEU A 27 -6.94 9.05 0.73
C LEU A 27 -6.32 7.73 1.23
N VAL A 28 -7.05 6.61 1.16
CA VAL A 28 -6.48 5.28 1.46
C VAL A 28 -5.27 4.99 0.58
N THR A 29 -5.37 5.26 -0.72
CA THR A 29 -4.29 5.00 -1.68
C THR A 29 -3.05 5.86 -1.38
N ALA A 30 -3.25 7.14 -1.08
CA ALA A 30 -2.17 8.05 -0.71
C ALA A 30 -1.51 7.64 0.61
N ALA A 31 -2.30 7.29 1.63
CA ALA A 31 -1.81 6.79 2.91
C ALA A 31 -0.98 5.52 2.74
N CYS A 32 -1.44 4.56 1.92
CA CYS A 32 -0.67 3.35 1.61
C CYS A 32 0.67 3.68 0.95
N ALA A 33 0.69 4.55 -0.06
CA ALA A 33 1.91 4.92 -0.76
C ALA A 33 2.93 5.57 0.20
N GLN A 34 2.47 6.42 1.11
CA GLN A 34 3.32 7.05 2.11
C GLN A 34 3.84 6.04 3.12
N THR A 35 2.99 5.19 3.69
CA THR A 35 3.41 4.14 4.63
C THR A 35 4.42 3.19 3.97
N GLU A 36 4.19 2.78 2.72
CA GLU A 36 5.17 1.97 1.98
C GLU A 36 6.49 2.71 1.73
N SER A 37 6.47 4.02 1.50
CA SER A 37 7.70 4.82 1.37
C SER A 37 8.51 4.83 2.67
N VAL A 38 7.83 4.96 3.82
CA VAL A 38 8.51 4.92 5.13
C VAL A 38 9.18 3.56 5.37
N LEU A 39 8.53 2.46 4.97
CA LEU A 39 9.16 1.14 5.03
C LEU A 39 10.41 1.03 4.14
N GLN A 40 10.40 1.65 2.96
CA GLN A 40 11.57 1.70 2.09
C GLN A 40 12.70 2.48 2.76
N ASP A 41 12.40 3.62 3.36
CA ASP A 41 13.37 4.42 4.09
C ASP A 41 13.96 3.65 5.28
N LEU A 42 13.15 2.87 5.99
CA LEU A 42 13.63 1.98 7.06
C LEU A 42 14.60 0.91 6.53
N ILE A 43 14.27 0.26 5.40
CA ILE A 43 15.20 -0.69 4.75
C ILE A 43 16.53 0.00 4.42
N GLY A 44 16.46 1.19 3.83
CA GLY A 44 17.65 1.97 3.47
C GLY A 44 18.50 2.36 4.68
N ALA A 45 17.85 2.76 5.78
CA ALA A 45 18.50 3.13 7.02
C ALA A 45 19.20 1.93 7.68
N LEU A 46 18.52 0.77 7.78
CA LEU A 46 19.10 -0.46 8.37
C LEU A 46 20.25 -1.02 7.52
N LEU A 47 20.22 -0.84 6.20
CA LEU A 47 21.31 -1.28 5.30
C LEU A 47 22.43 -0.25 5.17
N GLU A 48 22.30 0.94 5.76
CA GLU A 48 23.22 2.06 5.60
C GLU A 48 23.51 2.44 4.13
N ILE A 49 22.49 2.36 3.27
CA ILE A 49 22.61 2.68 1.84
C ILE A 49 21.92 4.00 1.51
N ASP A 50 22.42 4.64 0.44
CA ASP A 50 21.83 5.88 -0.05
C ASP A 50 20.42 5.68 -0.66
N ASN A 51 19.60 6.74 -0.59
CA ASN A 51 18.22 6.73 -1.06
C ASN A 51 18.04 6.25 -2.51
N ALA A 52 18.99 6.50 -3.42
CA ALA A 52 18.88 6.03 -4.79
C ALA A 52 19.06 4.51 -4.89
N LYS A 53 19.98 3.93 -4.09
CA LYS A 53 20.12 2.47 -3.98
C LYS A 53 18.89 1.85 -3.32
N THR A 54 18.36 2.48 -2.27
CA THR A 54 17.13 2.05 -1.60
C THR A 54 15.96 1.99 -2.59
N ILE A 55 15.75 3.04 -3.39
CA ILE A 55 14.72 3.08 -4.43
C ILE A 55 14.97 1.97 -5.46
N ALA A 56 16.20 1.85 -5.97
CA ALA A 56 16.53 0.83 -6.97
C ALA A 56 16.28 -0.59 -6.48
N LEU A 57 16.54 -0.84 -5.19
CA LEU A 57 16.30 -2.12 -4.53
C LEU A 57 14.80 -2.39 -4.34
N THR A 58 14.06 -1.40 -3.83
CA THR A 58 12.73 -1.63 -3.26
C THR A 58 11.55 -1.32 -4.19
N THR A 59 11.76 -0.58 -5.28
CA THR A 59 10.68 -0.09 -6.18
C THR A 59 9.79 -1.21 -6.71
N HIS A 60 10.36 -2.39 -6.97
CA HIS A 60 9.62 -3.54 -7.52
C HIS A 60 9.30 -4.61 -6.47
N MET A 61 9.61 -4.37 -5.20
CA MET A 61 9.32 -5.31 -4.13
C MET A 61 7.85 -5.22 -3.72
N SER A 62 7.20 -6.38 -3.59
CA SER A 62 5.89 -6.48 -2.96
C SER A 62 5.99 -6.16 -1.46
N PHE A 63 4.90 -5.70 -0.84
CA PHE A 63 4.88 -5.47 0.60
C PHE A 63 5.29 -6.71 1.43
N PRO A 64 4.81 -7.94 1.14
CA PRO A 64 5.27 -9.13 1.86
C PRO A 64 6.79 -9.30 1.83
N LEU A 65 7.42 -9.10 0.66
CA LEU A 65 8.88 -9.19 0.54
C LEU A 65 9.59 -8.10 1.34
N LYS A 66 9.08 -6.86 1.34
CA LYS A 66 9.61 -5.77 2.17
C LYS A 66 9.51 -6.10 3.67
N ASN A 67 8.37 -6.63 4.11
CA ASN A 67 8.15 -7.03 5.51
C ASN A 67 9.13 -8.13 5.94
N ASP A 68 9.32 -9.16 5.11
CA ASP A 68 10.23 -10.27 5.44
C ASP A 68 11.68 -9.77 5.53
N ILE A 69 12.11 -8.92 4.59
CA ILE A 69 13.44 -8.27 4.64
C ILE A 69 13.59 -7.44 5.90
N LEU A 70 12.59 -6.64 6.27
CA LEU A 70 12.66 -5.79 7.46
C LEU A 70 12.79 -6.60 8.75
N ARG A 71 12.12 -7.74 8.86
CA ARG A 71 12.25 -8.63 10.03
C ARG A 71 13.63 -9.25 10.10
N THR A 72 14.15 -9.75 8.97
CA THR A 72 15.52 -10.26 8.92
C THR A 72 16.55 -9.18 9.25
N LEU A 73 16.38 -7.94 8.76
CA LEU A 73 17.26 -6.84 9.11
C LEU A 73 17.13 -6.45 10.59
N ALA A 74 15.93 -6.48 11.15
CA ALA A 74 15.69 -6.23 12.57
C ALA A 74 16.46 -7.23 13.45
N GLU A 75 16.43 -8.52 13.11
CA GLU A 75 17.17 -9.56 13.85
C GLU A 75 18.69 -9.34 13.83
N ILE A 76 19.22 -8.71 12.78
CA ILE A 76 20.65 -8.44 12.60
C ILE A 76 21.06 -7.14 13.32
N GLU A 77 20.27 -6.08 13.17
CA GLU A 77 20.65 -4.71 13.55
C GLU A 77 20.06 -4.26 14.90
N ALA A 78 19.06 -4.95 15.45
CA ALA A 78 18.47 -4.56 16.73
C ALA A 78 19.51 -4.71 17.87
N PRO A 79 19.66 -3.70 18.73
CA PRO A 79 20.62 -3.72 19.84
C PRO A 79 20.22 -4.67 20.96
N ASP A 80 18.92 -4.93 21.12
CA ASP A 80 18.37 -5.81 22.14
C ASP A 80 17.02 -6.39 21.71
N ILE A 81 16.56 -7.37 22.48
CA ILE A 81 15.29 -8.09 22.23
C ILE A 81 14.07 -7.17 22.33
N LYS A 82 14.10 -6.13 23.17
CA LYS A 82 12.94 -5.24 23.34
C LYS A 82 12.73 -4.38 22.10
N GLU A 83 13.80 -3.97 21.46
CA GLU A 83 13.73 -3.24 20.19
C GLU A 83 13.25 -4.13 19.04
N LEU A 84 13.73 -5.38 18.99
CA LEU A 84 13.25 -6.36 18.03
C LEU A 84 11.74 -6.60 18.19
N ASP A 85 11.29 -6.88 19.41
CA ASP A 85 9.87 -7.05 19.75
C ASP A 85 9.07 -5.81 19.33
N LYS A 86 9.62 -4.61 19.60
CA LYS A 86 8.94 -3.36 19.25
C LYS A 86 8.78 -3.18 17.75
N LEU A 87 9.81 -3.49 16.98
CA LEU A 87 9.75 -3.39 15.52
C LEU A 87 8.79 -4.44 14.94
N ASP A 88 8.78 -5.66 15.49
CA ASP A 88 7.83 -6.71 15.10
C ASP A 88 6.37 -6.28 15.31
N GLU A 89 6.05 -5.68 16.47
CA GLU A 89 4.72 -5.11 16.74
C GLU A 89 4.32 -4.06 15.69
N LEU A 90 5.24 -3.16 15.34
CA LEU A 90 4.97 -2.11 14.37
C LEU A 90 4.77 -2.68 12.96
N LEU A 91 5.59 -3.66 12.56
CA LEU A 91 5.45 -4.34 11.28
C LEU A 91 4.15 -5.14 11.18
N ASP A 92 3.70 -5.77 12.28
CA ASP A 92 2.40 -6.41 12.35
C ASP A 92 1.25 -5.41 12.21
N ALA A 93 1.34 -4.25 12.87
CA ALA A 93 0.35 -3.18 12.73
C ALA A 93 0.28 -2.65 11.29
N VAL A 94 1.43 -2.43 10.64
CA VAL A 94 1.49 -2.01 9.23
C VAL A 94 0.90 -3.08 8.31
N LYS A 95 1.23 -4.36 8.53
CA LYS A 95 0.66 -5.47 7.74
C LYS A 95 -0.86 -5.51 7.86
N GLN A 96 -1.39 -5.45 9.07
CA GLN A 96 -2.83 -5.41 9.31
C GLN A 96 -3.49 -4.20 8.65
N ALA A 97 -2.84 -3.03 8.71
CA ALA A 97 -3.36 -1.82 8.09
C ALA A 97 -3.35 -1.91 6.56
N LEU A 98 -2.26 -2.39 5.95
CA LEU A 98 -2.17 -2.56 4.48
C LEU A 98 -3.06 -3.69 3.97
N ASP A 99 -3.39 -4.70 4.78
CA ASP A 99 -4.40 -5.70 4.41
C ASP A 99 -5.80 -5.08 4.24
N LYS A 100 -6.13 -4.00 4.99
CA LYS A 100 -7.38 -3.26 4.81
C LYS A 100 -7.47 -2.61 3.43
N ARG A 101 -6.35 -2.07 2.91
CA ARG A 101 -6.27 -1.52 1.54
C ARG A 101 -6.82 -2.51 0.52
N ASN A 102 -6.49 -3.79 0.65
CA ASN A 102 -6.93 -4.80 -0.31
C ASN A 102 -8.45 -4.84 -0.43
N THR A 103 -9.16 -4.65 0.69
CA THR A 103 -10.63 -4.65 0.71
C THR A 103 -11.26 -3.36 0.18
N ILE A 104 -10.51 -2.25 0.15
CA ILE A 104 -11.02 -0.95 -0.30
C ILE A 104 -10.65 -0.71 -1.77
N VAL A 105 -9.41 -0.95 -2.14
CA VAL A 105 -8.86 -0.60 -3.46
C VAL A 105 -9.16 -1.67 -4.51
N HIS A 106 -9.27 -2.95 -4.12
CA HIS A 106 -9.46 -4.05 -5.08
C HIS A 106 -10.91 -4.55 -5.18
N ASN A 107 -11.80 -4.11 -4.30
CA ASN A 107 -13.21 -4.50 -4.39
C ASN A 107 -13.97 -3.61 -5.37
N ALA A 108 -14.96 -4.19 -6.05
CA ALA A 108 -15.93 -3.41 -6.79
C ALA A 108 -16.90 -2.72 -5.81
N PHE A 109 -17.27 -1.48 -6.10
CA PHE A 109 -18.31 -0.78 -5.36
C PHE A 109 -19.60 -0.76 -6.17
N ALA A 110 -20.71 -0.79 -5.44
CA ALA A 110 -22.05 -0.85 -5.99
C ALA A 110 -22.95 0.16 -5.28
N ILE A 111 -23.87 0.79 -6.00
CA ILE A 111 -24.85 1.72 -5.44
C ILE A 111 -26.22 1.07 -5.52
N HIS A 112 -26.93 1.03 -4.40
CA HIS A 112 -28.32 0.59 -4.37
C HIS A 112 -29.20 1.62 -5.11
N PRO A 113 -30.06 1.20 -6.05
CA PRO A 113 -30.83 2.14 -6.90
C PRO A 113 -31.76 3.04 -6.07
N ASP A 114 -32.47 2.46 -5.09
CA ASP A 114 -33.47 3.20 -4.30
C ASP A 114 -32.88 3.97 -3.12
N THR A 115 -32.06 3.32 -2.28
CA THR A 115 -31.53 3.94 -1.05
C THR A 115 -30.31 4.81 -1.28
N ARG A 116 -29.68 4.71 -2.46
CA ARG A 116 -28.40 5.36 -2.81
C ARG A 116 -27.25 4.98 -1.89
N GLU A 117 -27.39 3.92 -1.10
CA GLU A 117 -26.35 3.41 -0.22
C GLU A 117 -25.25 2.70 -1.03
N VAL A 118 -24.01 2.84 -0.57
CA VAL A 118 -22.84 2.23 -1.21
C VAL A 118 -22.49 0.90 -0.55
N PHE A 119 -22.23 -0.08 -1.39
CA PHE A 119 -21.84 -1.44 -1.02
C PHE A 119 -20.47 -1.76 -1.63
N SER A 120 -19.70 -2.60 -0.95
CA SER A 120 -18.48 -3.20 -1.45
C SER A 120 -18.72 -4.68 -1.73
N LEU A 121 -18.42 -5.12 -2.95
CA LEU A 121 -18.48 -6.52 -3.35
C LEU A 121 -17.19 -7.22 -2.89
N ARG A 122 -17.36 -8.14 -1.94
CA ARG A 122 -16.29 -8.99 -1.41
C ARG A 122 -16.37 -10.36 -2.07
N ALA A 123 -15.30 -10.76 -2.72
CA ALA A 123 -15.17 -12.10 -3.31
C ALA A 123 -14.12 -12.92 -2.54
N LYS A 124 -14.45 -14.17 -2.19
CA LYS A 124 -13.51 -15.15 -1.64
C LYS A 124 -13.53 -16.40 -2.50
N ALA A 125 -12.35 -16.93 -2.81
CA ALA A 125 -12.17 -18.10 -3.67
C ALA A 125 -11.21 -19.14 -3.06
N ARG A 126 -11.37 -19.44 -1.76
CA ARG A 126 -10.58 -20.49 -1.07
C ARG A 126 -11.44 -21.74 -0.90
N GLY A 127 -11.28 -22.71 -1.79
CA GLY A 127 -12.04 -23.98 -1.80
C GLY A 127 -13.48 -23.89 -2.34
N SER A 128 -14.10 -22.71 -2.24
CA SER A 128 -15.38 -22.37 -2.90
C SER A 128 -15.44 -20.88 -3.22
N LEU A 129 -16.21 -20.52 -4.24
CA LEU A 129 -16.45 -19.13 -4.64
C LEU A 129 -17.62 -18.56 -3.82
N GLN A 130 -17.36 -17.48 -3.08
CA GLN A 130 -18.34 -16.79 -2.26
C GLN A 130 -18.32 -15.29 -2.57
N TYR A 131 -19.51 -14.71 -2.76
CA TYR A 131 -19.71 -13.28 -2.95
C TYR A 131 -20.56 -12.72 -1.82
N ASP A 132 -20.19 -11.56 -1.32
CA ASP A 132 -20.93 -10.82 -0.30
C ASP A 132 -20.97 -9.33 -0.66
N LEU A 133 -22.15 -8.72 -0.55
CA LEU A 133 -22.33 -7.27 -0.70
C LEU A 133 -22.46 -6.66 0.69
N LYS A 134 -21.39 -6.02 1.16
CA LYS A 134 -21.39 -5.35 2.46
C LYS A 134 -21.64 -3.86 2.27
N LYS A 135 -22.67 -3.32 2.93
CA LYS A 135 -22.83 -1.86 3.05
C LYS A 135 -21.59 -1.28 3.71
N ILE A 136 -21.01 -0.24 3.12
CA ILE A 136 -19.80 0.41 3.64
C ILE A 136 -20.05 1.92 3.78
N PRO A 137 -20.07 2.46 5.00
CA PRO A 137 -20.16 3.90 5.20
C PRO A 137 -18.83 4.56 4.82
N VAL A 138 -18.86 5.76 4.24
CA VAL A 138 -17.65 6.51 3.86
C VAL A 138 -16.69 6.70 5.04
N GLN A 139 -17.23 6.88 6.24
CA GLN A 139 -16.46 7.05 7.47
C GLN A 139 -15.62 5.81 7.83
N GLU A 140 -16.04 4.60 7.44
CA GLU A 140 -15.24 3.37 7.61
C GLU A 140 -13.99 3.43 6.72
N ILE A 141 -14.12 3.92 5.49
CA ILE A 141 -13.01 4.10 4.54
C ILE A 141 -12.04 5.17 5.04
N GLU A 142 -12.56 6.30 5.52
CA GLU A 142 -11.75 7.39 6.09
C GLU A 142 -10.98 6.94 7.34
N HIS A 143 -11.63 6.17 8.21
CA HIS A 143 -10.99 5.60 9.39
C HIS A 143 -9.87 4.62 9.01
N ASP A 144 -10.08 3.77 8.00
CA ASP A 144 -9.05 2.88 7.50
C ASP A 144 -7.88 3.65 6.88
N ALA A 145 -8.13 4.73 6.16
CA ALA A 145 -7.08 5.61 5.65
C ALA A 145 -6.22 6.20 6.78
N ALA A 146 -6.87 6.71 7.83
CA ALA A 146 -6.19 7.24 9.01
C ALA A 146 -5.37 6.16 9.74
N THR A 147 -5.91 4.94 9.86
CA THR A 147 -5.20 3.80 10.47
C THR A 147 -3.92 3.46 9.68
N ILE A 148 -4.01 3.43 8.35
CA ILE A 148 -2.87 3.14 7.47
C ILE A 148 -1.79 4.20 7.60
N TYR A 149 -2.21 5.48 7.58
CA TYR A 149 -1.28 6.59 7.75
C TYR A 149 -0.59 6.56 9.11
N GLN A 150 -1.34 6.32 10.18
CA GLN A 150 -0.81 6.26 11.54
C GLN A 150 0.24 5.15 11.68
N ALA A 151 0.00 3.97 11.09
CA ALA A 151 0.99 2.89 11.11
C ALA A 151 2.33 3.31 10.46
N GLY A 152 2.29 4.11 9.39
CA GLY A 152 3.50 4.69 8.80
C GLY A 152 4.16 5.74 9.70
N VAL A 153 3.37 6.59 10.36
CA VAL A 153 3.87 7.57 11.34
C VAL A 153 4.54 6.89 12.53
N ASP A 154 4.02 5.76 12.99
CA ASP A 154 4.58 5.02 14.12
C ASP A 154 5.96 4.43 13.77
N ILE A 155 6.13 3.89 12.55
CA ILE A 155 7.44 3.47 12.03
C ILE A 155 8.39 4.68 11.92
N MET A 156 7.94 5.80 11.36
CA MET A 156 8.77 7.01 11.25
C MET A 156 9.20 7.51 12.62
N SER A 157 8.31 7.48 13.61
CA SER A 157 8.59 7.88 14.99
C SER A 157 9.62 6.94 15.64
N PHE A 158 9.53 5.64 15.37
CA PHE A 158 10.55 4.66 15.77
C PHE A 158 11.91 4.97 15.13
N MET A 159 11.94 5.25 13.83
CA MET A 159 13.20 5.63 13.15
C MET A 159 13.84 6.86 13.78
N ILE A 160 13.04 7.91 14.03
CA ILE A 160 13.52 9.17 14.64
C ILE A 160 14.07 8.91 16.05
N SER A 161 13.36 8.14 16.89
CA SER A 161 13.79 7.87 18.27
C SER A 161 15.10 7.06 18.33
N ARG A 162 15.38 6.29 17.27
CA ARG A 162 16.59 5.50 17.10
C ARG A 162 17.71 6.23 16.36
N GLY A 163 17.46 7.43 15.84
CA GLY A 163 18.41 8.13 14.97
C GLY A 163 18.65 7.42 13.64
N LEU A 164 17.72 6.53 13.22
CA LEU A 164 17.75 5.88 11.92
C LEU A 164 17.28 6.87 10.86
N SER A 165 18.12 7.12 9.87
CA SER A 165 17.78 8.00 8.76
C SER A 165 18.35 7.42 7.46
N PRO A 166 17.58 7.40 6.36
CA PRO A 166 18.11 6.99 5.07
C PRO A 166 19.22 7.96 4.66
N GLN A 167 20.33 7.42 4.15
CA GLN A 167 21.44 8.25 3.73
C GLN A 167 21.04 9.03 2.47
N LEU A 168 21.20 10.35 2.51
CA LEU A 168 21.01 11.17 1.32
C LEU A 168 22.19 11.01 0.39
N ARG A 169 21.91 10.68 -0.87
CA ARG A 169 22.95 10.62 -1.89
C ARG A 169 23.53 12.01 -2.14
N THR A 170 24.84 12.15 -1.98
CA THR A 170 25.59 13.39 -2.24
C THR A 170 26.17 13.47 -3.67
N THR A 171 26.37 12.32 -4.31
CA THR A 171 26.93 12.23 -5.67
C THR A 171 25.81 12.20 -6.71
N PRO A 172 25.88 12.96 -7.82
CA PRO A 172 24.85 12.89 -8.85
C PRO A 172 24.70 11.48 -9.44
N LEU A 173 23.50 11.17 -9.94
CA LEU A 173 23.29 9.98 -10.75
C LEU A 173 24.10 10.10 -12.04
N ARG A 174 24.61 8.97 -12.53
CA ARG A 174 25.19 8.93 -13.87
C ARG A 174 24.11 9.41 -14.85
N GLY A 175 24.45 10.37 -15.71
CA GLY A 175 23.56 10.82 -16.77
C GLY A 175 23.05 9.64 -17.60
N SER A 176 21.82 9.76 -18.12
CA SER A 176 21.19 8.68 -18.89
C SER A 176 22.14 8.16 -19.96
N VAL A 177 22.49 6.87 -19.89
CA VAL A 177 23.24 6.25 -20.98
C VAL A 177 22.25 6.16 -22.12
N LYS A 178 22.42 6.99 -23.17
CA LYS A 178 21.61 6.96 -24.40
C LYS A 178 21.88 5.69 -25.21
N ARG A 179 21.79 4.50 -24.59
CA ARG A 179 22.05 3.19 -25.19
C ARG A 179 21.16 2.98 -26.41
N GLY A 180 19.89 3.41 -26.35
CA GLY A 180 18.96 3.32 -27.48
C GLY A 180 19.34 4.23 -28.67
N VAL A 181 19.90 5.42 -28.42
CA VAL A 181 20.36 6.32 -29.49
C VAL A 181 21.65 5.80 -30.10
N LYS A 182 22.60 5.34 -29.27
CA LYS A 182 23.85 4.76 -29.72
C LYS A 182 23.62 3.47 -30.52
N ALA A 183 22.79 2.56 -30.01
CA ALA A 183 22.44 1.31 -30.69
C ALA A 183 21.58 1.52 -31.95
N ARG A 184 20.71 2.55 -32.00
CA ARG A 184 20.01 2.93 -33.25
C ARG A 184 20.97 3.51 -34.29
N LYS A 185 21.96 4.30 -33.86
CA LYS A 185 22.98 4.85 -34.76
C LYS A 185 23.84 3.72 -35.34
N GLU A 186 24.33 2.83 -34.49
CA GLU A 186 25.11 1.65 -34.90
C GLU A 186 24.36 0.69 -35.83
N ARG A 187 23.01 0.60 -35.74
CA ARG A 187 22.17 -0.20 -36.66
C ARG A 187 21.84 0.48 -37.98
N ASN A 188 21.87 1.81 -38.02
CA ASN A 188 21.61 2.57 -39.25
C ASN A 188 22.90 2.79 -40.07
N ASP A 189 24.06 2.57 -39.45
CA ASP A 189 25.39 2.69 -40.06
C ASP A 189 25.92 1.33 -40.61
N THR A 190 25.13 0.25 -40.53
CA THR A 190 25.36 -1.09 -41.13
C THR A 190 24.29 -1.43 -42.15
#